data_AF-A0A1Q9DJF5-F1
#
_entry.id   AF-A0A1Q9DJF5-F1
#
_cell.length_a   1.000
_cell.length_b   1.000
_cell.length_c   1.000
_cell.angle_alpha   90.00
_cell.angle_beta   90.00
_cell.angle_gamma   90.00
#
_symmetry.space_group_name_H-M   'P 1'
#
loop_
_entity.id
_entity.type
_entity.pdbx_description
1 polymer ?
#
loop_
_entity_poly.entity_id
_entity_poly.type
_entity_poly.pdbx_seq_one_letter_code
_entity_poly.pdbx_strand_id
1 'polypeptide(L)'
;MAEVESGPHRCQIEAENASGDIEFCHVPRYLFYIMEELLSNSARAAAQREEGPSGSAIKVSLCADDSQVVIRISDRAGGIPSSCASKVWSYVYTTAADAPHGGQRRHSLPGPWAVCEDSPVAGRGIGLPLCRLYALYLGGSLHLMNLPGLGVDAYLFLNRIEPQDALDSLQC
;
A
#
# COMPACT_ATOMS: atom_id res chain seq x y z
N MET A 1 -14.97 17.46 17.80
CA MET A 1 -15.24 16.09 18.30
C MET A 1 -16.09 15.42 17.25
N ALA A 2 -15.49 14.59 16.39
CA ALA A 2 -16.25 13.77 15.46
C ALA A 2 -16.35 12.38 16.09
N GLU A 3 -17.56 12.00 16.50
CA GLU A 3 -17.86 10.65 16.95
C GLU A 3 -17.71 9.70 15.76
N VAL A 4 -16.81 8.73 15.90
CA VAL A 4 -16.57 7.72 14.87
C VAL A 4 -17.42 6.51 15.23
N GLU A 5 -18.50 6.28 14.47
CA GLU A 5 -19.42 5.15 14.65
C GLU A 5 -18.68 3.80 14.64
N SER A 6 -19.12 2.89 15.51
CA SER A 6 -18.46 1.63 15.85
C SER A 6 -19.17 0.44 15.21
N GLY A 7 -18.63 -0.04 14.09
CA GLY A 7 -18.99 -1.32 13.48
C GLY A 7 -18.08 -2.48 13.92
N PRO A 8 -18.51 -3.76 13.79
CA PRO A 8 -17.87 -4.93 14.41
C PRO A 8 -16.51 -5.35 13.83
N HIS A 9 -16.01 -4.68 12.78
CA HIS A 9 -14.71 -4.97 12.16
C HIS A 9 -13.89 -3.68 11.99
N ARG A 10 -13.62 -2.94 13.06
CA ARG A 10 -12.74 -1.77 12.96
C ARG A 10 -11.28 -2.23 12.96
N CYS A 11 -10.65 -2.16 11.78
CA CYS A 11 -9.19 -2.16 11.68
C CYS A 11 -8.68 -0.82 12.24
N GLN A 12 -7.81 -0.86 13.25
CA GLN A 12 -7.15 0.33 13.76
C GLN A 12 -5.89 0.63 12.94
N ILE A 13 -5.52 1.91 12.78
CA ILE A 13 -4.26 2.30 12.14
C ILE A 13 -3.44 3.03 13.20
N GLU A 14 -2.24 2.52 13.48
CA GLU A 14 -1.28 3.11 14.40
C GLU A 14 -0.13 3.70 13.61
N ALA A 15 0.05 5.01 13.68
CA ALA A 15 1.18 5.69 13.04
C ALA A 15 2.28 5.97 14.08
N GLU A 16 3.51 5.54 13.77
CA GLU A 16 4.71 5.92 14.51
C GLU A 16 5.63 6.73 13.61
N ASN A 17 6.16 7.83 14.12
CA ASN A 17 7.13 8.66 13.43
C ASN A 17 8.41 8.72 14.25
N ALA A 18 9.48 8.16 13.70
CA ALA A 18 10.77 8.08 14.37
C ALA A 18 11.65 9.33 14.18
N SER A 19 11.33 10.19 13.20
CA SER A 19 12.20 11.28 12.75
C SER A 19 11.64 12.69 13.00
N GLY A 20 10.53 12.84 13.74
CA GLY A 20 9.87 14.14 13.92
C GLY A 20 9.18 14.62 12.64
N ASP A 21 8.92 15.90 12.47
CA ASP A 21 8.24 16.42 11.27
C ASP A 21 9.08 16.15 10.01
N ILE A 22 8.50 15.43 9.04
CA ILE A 22 9.16 15.02 7.79
C ILE A 22 8.59 15.87 6.65
N GLU A 23 9.40 16.78 6.13
CA GLU A 23 9.12 17.56 4.93
C GLU A 23 10.14 17.22 3.83
N PHE A 24 9.66 17.01 2.60
CA PHE A 24 10.49 16.75 1.43
C PHE A 24 9.73 17.08 0.13
N CYS A 25 10.46 17.39 -0.94
CA CYS A 25 9.86 17.63 -2.24
C CYS A 25 9.36 16.33 -2.86
N HIS A 26 8.08 16.29 -3.22
CA HIS A 26 7.47 15.10 -3.81
C HIS A 26 6.27 15.44 -4.68
N VAL A 27 5.80 14.48 -5.48
CA VAL A 27 4.57 14.60 -6.26
C VAL A 27 3.42 13.93 -5.48
N PRO A 28 2.53 14.69 -4.80
CA PRO A 28 1.61 14.12 -3.80
C PRO A 28 0.66 13.06 -4.35
N ARG A 29 0.21 13.22 -5.60
CA ARG A 29 -0.76 12.31 -6.25
C ARG A 29 -0.31 10.84 -6.25
N TYR A 30 0.97 10.59 -6.55
CA TYR A 30 1.49 9.22 -6.62
C TYR A 30 1.66 8.61 -5.23
N LEU A 31 2.11 9.42 -4.26
CA LEU A 31 2.21 8.99 -2.87
C LEU A 31 0.85 8.60 -2.30
N PHE A 32 -0.17 9.44 -2.50
CA PHE A 32 -1.53 9.14 -2.04
C PHE A 32 -2.05 7.84 -2.65
N TYR A 33 -1.87 7.64 -3.95
CA TYR A 33 -2.27 6.39 -4.61
C TYR A 33 -1.58 5.17 -3.99
N ILE A 34 -0.26 5.22 -3.79
CA ILE A 34 0.48 4.11 -3.18
C ILE A 34 -0.04 3.82 -1.76
N MET A 35 -0.24 4.87 -0.95
CA MET A 35 -0.72 4.73 0.42
C MET A 35 -2.14 4.15 0.48
N GLU A 36 -3.06 4.67 -0.33
CA GLU A 36 -4.44 4.18 -0.40
C GLU A 36 -4.50 2.71 -0.79
N GLU A 37 -3.73 2.28 -1.80
CA GLU A 37 -3.70 0.89 -2.24
C GLU A 37 -3.08 -0.03 -1.18
N LEU A 38 -1.94 0.34 -0.59
CA LEU A 38 -1.28 -0.50 0.43
C LEU A 38 -2.12 -0.62 1.70
N LEU A 39 -2.73 0.47 2.16
CA LEU A 39 -3.64 0.47 3.32
C LEU A 39 -4.92 -0.33 3.02
N SER A 40 -5.51 -0.16 1.84
CA SER A 40 -6.70 -0.92 1.44
C SER A 40 -6.42 -2.42 1.35
N ASN A 41 -5.26 -2.81 0.80
CA ASN A 41 -4.85 -4.21 0.72
C ASN A 41 -4.65 -4.81 2.12
N SER A 42 -4.01 -4.07 3.03
CA SER A 42 -3.78 -4.47 4.43
C SER A 42 -5.10 -4.62 5.18
N ALA A 43 -6.01 -3.65 5.05
CA ALA A 43 -7.33 -3.69 5.69
C ALA A 43 -8.20 -4.83 5.16
N ARG A 44 -8.17 -5.09 3.85
CA ARG A 44 -8.88 -6.23 3.26
C ARG A 44 -8.35 -7.55 3.79
N ALA A 45 -7.03 -7.72 3.85
CA ALA A 45 -6.42 -8.92 4.39
C ALA A 45 -6.79 -9.12 5.87
N ALA A 46 -6.77 -8.05 6.67
CA ALA A 46 -7.19 -8.09 8.07
C ALA A 46 -8.68 -8.46 8.23
N ALA A 47 -9.56 -7.96 7.36
CA ALA A 47 -11.00 -8.27 7.39
C ALA A 47 -11.31 -9.73 6.98
N GLN A 48 -10.48 -10.35 6.15
CA GLN A 48 -10.63 -11.74 5.72
C GLN A 48 -10.11 -12.75 6.76
N ARG A 49 -9.43 -12.29 7.81
CA ARG A 49 -8.85 -13.15 8.84
C ARG A 49 -9.91 -13.52 9.87
N GLU A 50 -10.35 -14.78 9.85
CA GLU A 50 -11.35 -15.32 10.79
C GLU A 50 -10.81 -15.48 12.23
N GLU A 51 -9.53 -15.84 12.38
CA GLU A 51 -8.87 -16.06 13.68
C GLU A 51 -7.57 -15.24 13.78
N GLY A 52 -7.61 -14.15 14.55
CA GLY A 52 -6.49 -13.30 14.90
C GLY A 52 -6.80 -12.51 16.17
N PRO A 53 -5.82 -11.86 16.81
CA PRO A 53 -6.11 -10.98 17.94
C PRO A 53 -7.14 -9.94 17.51
N SER A 54 -8.31 -9.91 18.16
CA SER A 54 -9.35 -8.92 17.87
C SER A 54 -8.75 -7.52 17.91
N GLY A 55 -8.85 -6.78 16.82
CA GLY A 55 -8.33 -5.42 16.74
C GLY A 55 -6.85 -5.31 16.35
N SER A 56 -6.29 -6.25 15.60
CA SER A 56 -4.93 -6.09 15.08
C SER A 56 -4.80 -4.81 14.25
N ALA A 57 -4.01 -3.85 14.74
CA ALA A 57 -3.79 -2.59 14.06
C ALA A 57 -2.85 -2.75 12.85
N ILE A 58 -3.13 -2.02 11.78
CA ILE A 58 -2.15 -1.76 10.73
C ILE A 58 -1.18 -0.73 11.28
N LYS A 59 0.10 -1.07 11.34
CA LYS A 59 1.14 -0.18 11.83
C LYS A 59 1.81 0.54 10.66
N VAL A 60 1.78 1.86 10.68
CA VAL A 60 2.49 2.72 9.72
C VAL A 60 3.69 3.34 10.43
N SER A 61 4.91 3.01 10.01
CA SER A 61 6.13 3.59 10.53
C SER A 61 6.74 4.54 9.51
N LEU A 62 7.05 5.76 9.93
CA LEU A 62 7.76 6.74 9.13
C LEU A 62 9.15 6.99 9.73
N CYS A 63 10.16 6.93 8.89
CA CYS A 63 11.49 7.44 9.21
C CYS A 63 12.08 8.13 8.00
N ALA A 64 13.01 9.05 8.26
CA ALA A 64 13.74 9.75 7.23
C ALA A 64 15.16 10.06 7.70
N ASP A 65 16.06 10.11 6.73
CA ASP A 65 17.40 10.70 6.81
C ASP A 65 17.51 11.81 5.74
N ASP A 66 18.71 12.35 5.52
CA ASP A 66 18.95 13.45 4.57
C ASP A 66 18.72 13.03 3.11
N SER A 67 18.81 11.73 2.80
CA SER A 67 18.74 11.19 1.44
C SER A 67 17.39 10.59 1.07
N GLN A 68 16.65 10.06 2.05
CA GLN A 68 15.44 9.29 1.79
C GLN A 68 14.40 9.39 2.92
N VAL A 69 13.15 9.15 2.53
CA VAL A 69 12.01 8.91 3.41
C VAL A 69 11.56 7.47 3.21
N VAL A 70 11.37 6.76 4.32
CA VAL A 70 10.91 5.37 4.33
C VAL A 70 9.58 5.30 5.06
N ILE A 71 8.60 4.71 4.37
CA ILE A 71 7.28 4.43 4.93
C ILE A 71 7.11 2.92 4.97
N ARG A 72 6.93 2.37 6.16
CA ARG A 72 6.61 0.96 6.38
C ARG A 72 5.14 0.82 6.74
N ILE A 73 4.41 -0.05 6.05
CA ILE A 73 3.04 -0.45 6.40
C ILE A 73 3.10 -1.93 6.78
N SER A 74 2.80 -2.24 8.04
CA SER A 74 2.84 -3.60 8.59
C SER A 74 1.45 -4.02 9.01
N ASP A 75 0.96 -5.12 8.46
CA ASP A 75 -0.27 -5.77 8.90
C ASP A 75 -0.01 -7.01 9.75
N ARG A 76 -1.07 -7.51 10.41
CA ARG A 76 -1.08 -8.80 11.11
C ARG A 76 -2.12 -9.75 10.52
N ALA A 77 -2.27 -9.71 9.20
CA ALA A 77 -3.31 -10.42 8.47
C ALA A 77 -2.96 -11.85 8.08
N GLY A 78 -1.90 -12.44 8.64
CA GLY A 78 -1.52 -13.84 8.41
C GLY A 78 -0.59 -14.08 7.22
N GLY A 79 -0.30 -13.02 6.46
CA GLY A 79 0.65 -13.06 5.37
C GLY A 79 0.07 -13.64 4.08
N ILE A 80 0.93 -13.78 3.08
CA ILE A 80 0.62 -14.29 1.75
C ILE A 80 1.03 -15.76 1.66
N PRO A 81 0.15 -16.68 1.24
CA PRO A 81 0.53 -18.07 1.00
C PRO A 81 1.68 -18.19 -0.01
N SER A 82 2.64 -19.07 0.24
CA SER A 82 3.83 -19.25 -0.61
C SER A 82 3.50 -19.60 -2.06
N SER A 83 2.37 -20.27 -2.31
CA SER A 83 1.86 -20.59 -3.65
C SER A 83 1.50 -19.35 -4.50
N CYS A 84 1.30 -18.21 -3.83
CA CYS A 84 0.80 -16.98 -4.42
C CYS A 84 1.84 -15.85 -4.39
N ALA A 85 2.90 -15.97 -3.59
CA ALA A 85 3.88 -14.91 -3.35
C ALA A 85 4.54 -14.36 -4.62
N SER A 86 4.88 -15.22 -5.58
CA SER A 86 5.48 -14.79 -6.87
C SER A 86 4.49 -14.06 -7.79
N LYS A 87 3.18 -14.28 -7.61
CA LYS A 87 2.12 -13.74 -8.47
C LYS A 87 1.63 -12.37 -8.01
N VAL A 88 1.98 -11.94 -6.80
CA VAL A 88 1.59 -10.65 -6.21
C VAL A 88 1.97 -9.46 -7.11
N TRP A 89 3.05 -9.60 -7.88
CA TRP A 89 3.53 -8.58 -8.82
C TRP A 89 2.99 -8.73 -10.26
N SER A 90 2.19 -9.76 -10.54
CA SER A 90 1.59 -9.95 -11.85
C SER A 90 0.36 -9.05 -11.99
N TYR A 91 0.28 -8.33 -13.11
CA TYR A 91 -0.93 -7.59 -13.45
C TYR A 91 -2.12 -8.55 -13.60
N VAL A 92 -3.30 -8.09 -13.19
CA VAL A 92 -4.58 -8.81 -13.25
C VAL A 92 -4.66 -10.02 -12.30
N TYR A 93 -3.65 -10.24 -11.46
CA TYR A 93 -3.70 -11.25 -10.40
C TYR A 93 -4.40 -10.70 -9.15
N THR A 94 -5.43 -11.39 -8.67
CA THR A 94 -6.23 -10.96 -7.52
C THR A 94 -6.74 -12.17 -6.72
N THR A 95 -6.67 -12.09 -5.39
CA THR A 95 -7.25 -13.09 -4.48
C THR A 95 -8.69 -12.77 -4.09
N ALA A 96 -9.22 -11.59 -4.50
CA ALA A 96 -10.58 -11.17 -4.17
C ALA A 96 -11.68 -12.01 -4.86
N ALA A 97 -11.34 -12.72 -5.93
CA ALA A 97 -12.29 -13.55 -6.69
C ALA A 97 -12.67 -14.87 -5.98
N ASP A 98 -11.86 -15.33 -5.03
CA ASP A 98 -12.06 -16.60 -4.31
C ASP A 98 -12.84 -16.41 -2.99
N ALA A 99 -13.33 -15.20 -2.70
CA ALA A 99 -14.14 -14.94 -1.52
C ALA A 99 -15.53 -15.64 -1.64
N PRO A 100 -16.01 -16.33 -0.59
CA PRO A 100 -17.22 -17.15 -0.65
C PRO A 100 -18.51 -16.34 -0.90
N HIS A 101 -18.45 -15.00 -0.82
CA HIS A 101 -19.54 -14.09 -1.13
C HIS A 101 -19.27 -13.32 -2.44
N GLY A 102 -19.24 -14.06 -3.56
CA GLY A 102 -19.64 -13.61 -4.90
C GLY A 102 -19.36 -12.16 -5.30
N GLY A 103 -18.12 -11.68 -5.16
CA GLY A 103 -17.69 -10.43 -5.79
C GLY A 103 -17.71 -10.59 -7.31
N GLN A 104 -18.81 -10.20 -7.95
CA GLN A 104 -18.98 -10.24 -9.41
C GLN A 104 -17.72 -9.72 -10.10
N ARG A 105 -17.13 -10.53 -10.99
CA ARG A 105 -16.23 -10.02 -12.03
C ARG A 105 -17.01 -9.05 -12.90
N ARG A 106 -17.06 -7.77 -12.54
CA ARG A 106 -17.52 -6.71 -13.45
C ARG A 106 -16.43 -6.49 -14.49
N HIS A 107 -16.40 -7.37 -15.50
CA HIS A 107 -15.82 -7.06 -16.79
C HIS A 107 -16.66 -5.97 -17.45
N SER A 108 -16.30 -4.72 -17.24
CA SER A 108 -16.57 -3.58 -18.14
C SER A 108 -15.65 -2.43 -17.69
N LEU A 109 -14.84 -1.81 -18.55
CA LEU A 109 -15.20 -1.25 -19.86
C LEU A 109 -14.05 -1.31 -20.89
N PRO A 110 -14.39 -1.17 -22.19
CA PRO A 110 -13.44 -0.92 -23.26
C PRO A 110 -12.92 0.53 -23.20
N GLY A 111 -11.60 0.69 -23.30
CA GLY A 111 -10.92 1.99 -23.36
C GLY A 111 -9.68 2.03 -22.46
N PRO A 112 -8.61 2.77 -22.82
CA PRO A 112 -7.25 2.54 -22.28
C PRO A 112 -7.03 2.82 -20.79
N TRP A 113 -8.04 3.34 -20.07
CA TRP A 113 -7.89 3.84 -18.69
C TRP A 113 -9.19 3.72 -17.86
N ALA A 114 -10.02 2.69 -18.08
CA ALA A 114 -11.28 2.51 -17.32
C ALA A 114 -11.05 2.24 -15.81
N VAL A 115 -10.71 3.31 -15.08
CA VAL A 115 -10.82 3.48 -13.63
C VAL A 115 -12.20 4.11 -13.44
N CYS A 116 -13.19 3.30 -13.07
CA CYS A 116 -14.46 3.87 -12.63
C CYS A 116 -14.18 4.54 -11.28
N GLU A 117 -14.39 5.85 -11.15
CA GLU A 117 -14.25 6.59 -9.87
C GLU A 117 -15.05 5.94 -8.73
N ASP A 118 -16.14 5.22 -9.05
CA ASP A 118 -17.01 4.55 -8.08
C ASP A 118 -16.78 3.03 -7.91
N SER A 119 -15.74 2.47 -8.52
CA SER A 119 -15.39 1.05 -8.32
C SER A 119 -14.08 0.99 -7.56
N PRO A 120 -14.03 0.41 -6.34
CA PRO A 120 -12.76 0.22 -5.66
C PRO A 120 -11.80 -0.52 -6.60
N VAL A 121 -10.63 0.07 -6.83
CA VAL A 121 -9.55 -0.51 -7.64
C VAL A 121 -9.08 -1.84 -7.02
N ALA A 122 -9.36 -2.02 -5.73
CA ALA A 122 -9.30 -3.26 -5.00
C ALA A 122 -10.04 -4.39 -5.72
N GLY A 123 -9.28 -5.40 -6.16
CA GLY A 123 -9.83 -6.61 -6.76
C GLY A 123 -9.55 -6.77 -8.26
N ARG A 124 -9.02 -5.75 -8.96
CA ARG A 124 -8.62 -5.86 -10.39
C ARG A 124 -7.21 -6.44 -10.60
N GLY A 125 -6.42 -6.55 -9.54
CA GLY A 125 -5.05 -7.07 -9.61
C GLY A 125 -4.02 -6.13 -10.27
N ILE A 126 -4.29 -4.83 -10.28
CA ILE A 126 -3.42 -3.82 -10.89
C ILE A 126 -2.68 -2.98 -9.83
N GLY A 127 -3.22 -2.89 -8.60
CA GLY A 127 -2.73 -2.02 -7.53
C GLY A 127 -1.24 -2.20 -7.21
N LEU A 128 -0.84 -3.35 -6.67
CA LEU A 128 0.55 -3.57 -6.23
C LEU A 128 1.61 -3.39 -7.33
N PRO A 129 1.43 -3.93 -8.56
CA PRO A 129 2.34 -3.62 -9.66
C PRO A 129 2.40 -2.13 -10.01
N LEU A 130 1.26 -1.42 -9.96
CA LEU A 130 1.20 0.02 -10.24
C LEU A 130 1.84 0.85 -9.12
N CYS A 131 1.65 0.48 -7.85
CA CYS A 131 2.34 1.11 -6.73
C CYS A 131 3.86 0.99 -6.88
N ARG A 132 4.35 -0.19 -7.29
CA ARG A 132 5.78 -0.41 -7.55
C ARG A 132 6.28 0.45 -8.71
N LEU A 133 5.50 0.56 -9.79
CA LEU A 133 5.83 1.43 -10.91
C LEU A 133 5.90 2.90 -10.48
N TYR A 134 4.95 3.39 -9.68
CA TYR A 134 4.96 4.76 -9.18
C TYR A 134 6.12 5.03 -8.21
N ALA A 135 6.45 4.10 -7.32
CA ALA A 135 7.63 4.22 -6.47
C ALA A 135 8.91 4.35 -7.29
N LEU A 136 9.07 3.52 -8.33
CA LEU A 136 10.21 3.58 -9.26
C LEU A 136 10.24 4.89 -10.06
N TYR A 137 9.08 5.35 -10.55
CA TYR A 137 8.97 6.63 -11.28
C TYR A 137 9.45 7.81 -10.44
N LEU A 138 9.21 7.77 -9.13
CA LEU A 138 9.65 8.78 -8.18
C LEU A 138 11.12 8.61 -7.74
N GLY A 139 11.87 7.71 -8.37
CA GLY A 139 13.26 7.41 -8.03
C GLY A 139 13.44 6.51 -6.81
N GLY A 140 12.34 6.07 -6.20
CA GLY A 140 12.32 5.24 -5.01
C GLY A 140 12.16 3.74 -5.30
N SER A 141 11.67 3.00 -4.31
CA SER A 141 11.40 1.56 -4.45
C SER A 141 10.27 1.08 -3.52
N LEU A 142 9.63 -0.03 -3.89
CA LEU A 142 8.61 -0.68 -3.08
C LEU A 142 8.95 -2.16 -2.93
N HIS A 143 9.03 -2.62 -1.67
CA HIS A 143 9.33 -3.99 -1.31
C HIS A 143 8.24 -4.56 -0.40
N LEU A 144 7.89 -5.82 -0.59
CA LEU A 144 6.99 -6.56 0.31
C LEU A 144 7.79 -7.66 1.01
N MET A 145 7.72 -7.68 2.33
CA MET A 145 8.26 -8.73 3.18
C MET A 145 7.10 -9.52 3.76
N ASN A 146 6.96 -10.76 3.28
CA ASN A 146 5.93 -11.67 3.76
C ASN A 146 6.41 -12.39 5.02
N LEU A 147 5.60 -12.38 6.08
CA LEU A 147 5.84 -13.08 7.34
C LEU A 147 4.74 -14.14 7.53
N PRO A 148 4.93 -15.38 7.04
CA PRO A 148 3.88 -16.41 7.04
C PRO A 148 3.29 -16.65 8.42
N GLY A 149 1.95 -16.66 8.51
CA GLY A 149 1.20 -16.81 9.76
C GLY A 149 1.05 -15.51 10.56
N LEU A 150 1.89 -14.51 10.29
CA LEU A 150 1.90 -13.23 10.98
C LEU A 150 1.25 -12.13 10.14
N GLY A 151 1.79 -11.78 8.98
CA GLY A 151 1.35 -10.63 8.19
C GLY A 151 2.29 -10.26 7.05
N VAL A 152 2.12 -9.07 6.51
CA VAL A 152 2.99 -8.48 5.48
C VAL A 152 3.50 -7.13 5.92
N ASP A 153 4.79 -6.87 5.67
CA ASP A 153 5.38 -5.55 5.77
C ASP A 153 5.66 -5.01 4.36
N ALA A 154 5.06 -3.88 4.00
CA ALA A 154 5.37 -3.12 2.80
C ALA A 154 6.33 -1.99 3.15
N TYR A 155 7.48 -1.95 2.47
CA TYR A 155 8.49 -0.91 2.61
C TYR A 155 8.52 -0.05 1.35
N LEU A 156 8.11 1.21 1.48
CA LEU A 156 8.19 2.23 0.45
C LEU A 156 9.37 3.15 0.76
N PHE A 157 10.33 3.22 -0.15
CA PHE A 157 11.48 4.13 -0.11
C PHE A 157 11.24 5.24 -1.12
N LEU A 158 11.41 6.49 -0.71
CA LEU A 158 11.29 7.68 -1.54
C LEU A 158 12.54 8.52 -1.37
N ASN A 159 13.10 9.02 -2.46
CA ASN A 159 14.26 9.90 -2.38
C ASN A 159 13.84 11.29 -1.92
N ARG A 160 14.69 11.93 -1.10
CA ARG A 160 14.65 13.37 -0.91
C ARG A 160 15.39 14.01 -2.07
N ILE A 161 14.70 14.89 -2.78
CA ILE A 161 15.34 15.75 -3.77
C ILE A 161 15.48 17.11 -3.10
N GLU A 162 16.68 17.43 -2.65
CA GLU A 162 16.98 18.81 -2.31
C GLU A 162 17.14 19.62 -3.60
N PRO A 163 16.60 20.85 -3.67
CA PRO A 163 16.74 21.70 -4.86
C PRO A 163 18.20 21.96 -5.24
N GLN A 164 19.11 21.97 -4.26
CA GLN A 164 20.54 22.23 -4.46
C GLN A 164 21.23 21.07 -5.19
N ASP A 165 21.01 19.83 -4.74
CA ASP A 165 21.63 18.64 -5.34
C ASP A 165 21.15 18.40 -6.79
N ALA A 166 19.90 18.75 -7.09
CA ALA A 166 19.35 18.66 -8.44
C ALA A 166 20.04 19.65 -9.41
N LEU A 167 20.45 20.84 -8.94
CA LEU A 167 21.14 21.81 -9.77
C LEU A 167 22.59 21.42 -10.02
N ASP A 168 23.27 20.84 -9.04
CA ASP A 168 24.66 20.39 -9.17
C ASP A 168 24.79 19.21 -10.14
N SER A 169 23.78 18.31 -10.17
CA SER A 169 23.74 17.19 -11.13
C SER A 169 23.47 17.60 -12.59
N LEU A 170 22.94 18.80 -12.82
CA LEU A 170 22.65 19.35 -14.17
C LEU A 170 23.79 20.22 -14.73
N GLN A 171 24.86 20.44 -13.96
CA GLN A 171 26.03 21.23 -14.37
C GLN A 171 27.23 20.38 -14.84
N CYS A 172 27.02 19.08 -15.09
CA CYS A 172 28.02 18.19 -15.70
C CYS A 172 27.97 18.23 -17.23
#